data_AF-A0AAF0F3K2-F1
#
_entry.id   AF-A0AAF0F3K2-F1
#
_cell.length_a   1.000
_cell.length_b   1.000
_cell.length_c   1.000
_cell.angle_alpha   90.00
_cell.angle_beta   90.00
_cell.angle_gamma   90.00
#
_symmetry.space_group_name_H-M   'P 1'
#
loop_
_entity.id
_entity.type
_entity.pdbx_description
1 polymer ?
#
loop_
_entity_poly.entity_id
_entity_poly.type
_entity_poly.pdbx_seq_one_letter_code
_entity_poly.pdbx_strand_id
1 'polypeptide(L)'
;MAVTGTARIPTLGPNALGSVATHLQTQHGAQSLGPWRLRFRPYRTVRGSHSEEHTKGLRAEQPADDLRRQRRVMWEVTDAAQPKAVFLLFEDAAMPTRAEMRATSSEGHSRWHAHVVSAEFATLLRHANLPGPLGTPAGTLGPGAWMQRGANIAFDGLSFRIRLGQAQASLLGTAPEQEVVLSIGNVIVGADRVVGGIVEIQYLPLTRLSPSSSLLGSLLVALLPPNLVPLLTPVPAPAHELILPSSVVPRTMLAPSQLEEVVPASTSEWRNASQGRQAPQNPEAFPPWDDEPNYTPDVVGWTGVEPRRRMAFVYLTMLRAEGLA
;
A
#
# COMPACT_ATOMS: atom_id res chain seq x y z
N MET A 1 -13.31 -10.83 -8.15
CA MET A 1 -12.34 -10.34 -7.13
C MET A 1 -10.98 -10.34 -7.79
N ALA A 2 -10.06 -9.45 -7.41
CA ALA A 2 -8.79 -9.28 -8.11
C ALA A 2 -7.58 -9.38 -7.18
N VAL A 3 -6.51 -10.03 -7.64
CA VAL A 3 -5.22 -10.04 -6.95
C VAL A 3 -4.38 -8.90 -7.48
N THR A 4 -3.80 -8.11 -6.60
CA THR A 4 -2.99 -6.94 -6.96
C THR A 4 -1.53 -7.17 -6.60
N GLY A 5 -0.64 -6.79 -7.50
CA GLY A 5 0.80 -6.72 -7.31
C GLY A 5 1.32 -5.35 -7.73
N THR A 6 2.50 -4.98 -7.26
CA THR A 6 3.13 -3.71 -7.57
C THR A 6 4.65 -3.88 -7.67
N ALA A 7 5.29 -3.04 -8.48
CA ALA A 7 6.74 -2.98 -8.60
C ALA A 7 7.19 -1.54 -8.83
N ARG A 8 8.42 -1.22 -8.43
CA ARG A 8 9.03 0.10 -8.61
C ARG A 8 9.94 0.07 -9.84
N ILE A 9 10.06 1.21 -10.51
CA ILE A 9 10.96 1.44 -11.65
C ILE A 9 11.71 2.75 -11.35
N PRO A 10 12.76 2.73 -10.49
CA PRO A 10 13.40 3.95 -9.99
C PRO A 10 14.01 4.82 -11.09
N THR A 11 14.44 4.22 -12.19
CA THR A 11 15.08 4.88 -13.33
C THR A 11 14.10 5.27 -14.44
N LEU A 12 12.78 5.15 -14.22
CA LEU A 12 11.80 5.54 -15.22
C LEU A 12 11.89 7.06 -15.47
N GLY A 13 12.20 7.43 -16.70
CA GLY A 13 12.20 8.83 -17.12
C GLY A 13 10.77 9.40 -17.15
N PRO A 14 10.57 10.70 -16.87
CA PRO A 14 9.24 11.32 -16.78
C PRO A 14 8.42 11.20 -18.07
N ASN A 15 9.09 11.13 -19.22
CA ASN A 15 8.47 11.04 -20.55
C ASN A 15 8.25 9.59 -21.03
N ALA A 16 8.64 8.59 -20.24
CA ALA A 16 8.55 7.18 -20.64
C ALA A 16 7.12 6.64 -20.67
N LEU A 17 6.17 7.28 -19.97
CA LEU A 17 4.78 6.81 -19.92
C LEU A 17 4.11 6.77 -21.31
N GLY A 18 4.46 7.71 -22.20
CA GLY A 18 3.94 7.73 -23.57
C GLY A 18 4.40 6.53 -24.40
N SER A 19 5.67 6.13 -24.29
CA SER A 19 6.18 4.96 -25.02
C SER A 19 5.63 3.66 -24.45
N VAL A 20 5.45 3.56 -23.13
CA VAL A 20 4.79 2.41 -22.49
C VAL A 20 3.35 2.29 -22.96
N ALA A 21 2.60 3.40 -22.99
CA ALA A 21 1.21 3.41 -23.46
C ALA A 21 1.11 2.90 -24.91
N THR A 22 1.95 3.42 -25.81
CA THR A 22 1.99 2.97 -27.21
C THR A 22 2.35 1.49 -27.32
N HIS A 23 3.32 1.00 -26.53
CA HIS A 23 3.69 -0.41 -26.53
C HIS A 23 2.52 -1.31 -26.10
N LEU A 24 1.84 -0.97 -24.99
CA LEU A 24 0.70 -1.72 -24.48
C LEU A 24 -0.47 -1.76 -25.49
N GLN A 25 -0.76 -0.64 -26.13
CA GLN A 25 -1.83 -0.55 -27.13
C GLN A 25 -1.51 -1.35 -28.40
N THR A 26 -0.27 -1.25 -28.90
CA THR A 26 0.13 -1.88 -30.17
C THR A 26 0.41 -3.38 -30.04
N GLN A 27 1.06 -3.82 -28.96
CA GLN A 27 1.46 -5.22 -28.78
C GLN A 27 0.41 -6.07 -28.07
N HIS A 28 -0.36 -5.46 -27.16
CA HIS A 28 -1.30 -6.19 -26.30
C HIS A 28 -2.77 -5.77 -26.47
N GLY A 29 -3.07 -4.87 -27.43
CA GLY A 29 -4.43 -4.38 -27.64
C GLY A 29 -5.03 -3.69 -26.42
N ALA A 30 -4.19 -3.05 -25.59
CA ALA A 30 -4.62 -2.47 -24.33
C ALA A 30 -5.61 -1.32 -24.53
N GLN A 31 -6.68 -1.30 -23.74
CA GLN A 31 -7.66 -0.21 -23.69
C GLN A 31 -7.32 0.74 -22.55
N SER A 32 -7.28 2.05 -22.80
CA SER A 32 -7.06 3.02 -21.71
C SER A 32 -8.29 3.10 -20.81
N LEU A 33 -8.07 2.96 -19.50
CA LEU A 33 -9.09 3.10 -18.46
C LEU A 33 -9.14 4.52 -17.87
N GLY A 34 -8.17 5.37 -18.21
CA GLY A 34 -8.08 6.75 -17.74
C GLY A 34 -6.92 7.00 -16.77
N PRO A 35 -6.92 8.17 -16.11
CA PRO A 35 -5.83 8.60 -15.25
C PRO A 35 -5.82 7.80 -13.94
N TRP A 36 -4.61 7.44 -13.51
CA TRP A 36 -4.34 6.78 -12.25
C TRP A 36 -3.57 7.74 -11.35
N ARG A 37 -4.22 8.21 -10.28
CA ARG A 37 -3.66 9.24 -9.39
C ARG A 37 -3.86 8.90 -7.93
N LEU A 38 -2.76 8.86 -7.19
CA LEU A 38 -2.75 8.74 -5.74
C LEU A 38 -1.94 9.87 -5.13
N ARG A 39 -2.29 10.30 -3.93
CA ARG A 39 -1.52 11.31 -3.20
C ARG A 39 -1.41 10.94 -1.74
N PHE A 40 -0.18 10.99 -1.24
CA PHE A 40 0.22 10.75 0.14
C PHE A 40 0.66 12.08 0.75
N ARG A 41 0.05 12.43 1.89
CA ARG A 41 0.40 13.63 2.65
C ARG A 41 0.82 13.22 4.06
N PRO A 42 2.07 13.52 4.47
CA PRO A 42 2.52 13.20 5.82
C PRO A 42 2.08 14.27 6.83
N TYR A 43 1.58 13.81 7.97
CA TYR A 43 1.25 14.61 9.13
C TYR A 43 2.08 14.16 10.33
N ARG A 44 2.51 15.13 11.13
CA ARG A 44 3.21 14.93 12.40
C ARG A 44 2.56 15.76 13.49
N THR A 45 2.68 15.30 14.73
CA THR A 45 2.16 16.02 15.88
C THR A 45 3.00 17.26 16.20
N VAL A 46 2.33 18.36 16.55
CA VAL A 46 2.92 19.62 17.00
C VAL A 46 3.46 19.42 18.42
N ARG A 47 4.69 19.88 18.65
CA ARG A 47 5.32 19.84 19.98
C ARG A 47 4.82 20.98 20.85
N GLY A 48 4.73 20.75 22.16
CA GLY A 48 4.62 21.84 23.12
C GLY A 48 5.97 22.52 23.28
N SER A 49 6.01 23.84 23.13
CA SER A 49 7.20 24.68 23.36
C SER A 49 7.59 24.81 24.83
N HIS A 50 6.75 24.36 25.77
CA HIS A 50 6.99 24.53 27.21
C HIS A 50 8.08 23.64 27.83
N SER A 51 8.69 22.72 27.07
CA SER A 51 9.73 21.83 27.60
C SER A 51 11.16 22.37 27.44
N GLU A 52 11.40 23.33 26.54
CA GLU A 52 12.78 23.77 26.22
C GLU A 52 13.30 24.92 27.12
N GLU A 53 12.46 25.71 27.78
CA GLU A 53 12.92 26.85 28.59
C GLU A 53 13.06 26.58 30.10
N HIS A 54 12.48 25.51 30.66
CA HIS A 54 12.58 25.22 32.09
C HIS A 54 13.65 24.16 32.47
N THR A 55 14.35 23.57 31.50
CA THR A 55 15.31 22.49 31.72
C THR A 55 16.78 22.93 31.55
N LYS A 56 17.11 24.16 31.93
CA LYS A 56 18.52 24.56 32.18
C LYS A 56 19.00 24.33 33.61
N GLY A 57 18.18 23.78 34.51
CA GLY A 57 18.50 23.74 35.95
C GLY A 57 18.32 22.43 36.70
N LEU A 58 17.55 21.45 36.23
CA LEU A 58 17.23 20.27 37.05
C LEU A 58 17.37 18.96 36.27
N ARG A 59 18.22 18.12 36.85
CA ARG A 59 18.66 16.79 36.44
C ARG A 59 17.48 15.85 36.19
N ALA A 60 17.47 15.28 34.97
CA ALA A 60 16.99 13.96 34.57
C ALA A 60 15.71 13.43 35.24
N GLU A 61 14.57 13.61 34.58
CA GLU A 61 13.46 12.63 34.44
C GLU A 61 12.24 13.35 33.80
N GLN A 62 12.25 13.54 32.48
CA GLN A 62 11.04 13.81 31.70
C GLN A 62 10.98 12.84 30.51
N PRO A 63 9.83 12.20 30.26
CA PRO A 63 9.76 10.74 30.19
C PRO A 63 9.57 10.26 28.75
N ALA A 64 9.71 8.95 28.54
CA ALA A 64 9.67 8.27 27.25
C ALA A 64 8.54 8.67 26.27
N ASP A 65 7.48 9.31 26.74
CA ASP A 65 6.32 9.71 25.93
C ASP A 65 6.59 10.84 24.92
N ASP A 66 7.50 11.77 25.21
CA ASP A 66 7.85 12.84 24.24
C ASP A 66 8.70 12.28 23.08
N LEU A 67 9.58 11.32 23.36
CA LEU A 67 10.32 10.56 22.34
C LEU A 67 9.40 9.62 21.55
N ARG A 68 8.37 9.05 22.18
CA ARG A 68 7.33 8.26 21.50
C ARG A 68 6.50 9.12 20.55
N ARG A 69 6.11 10.34 20.96
CA ARG A 69 5.39 11.29 20.09
C ARG A 69 6.20 11.70 18.86
N GLN A 70 7.54 11.76 18.97
CA GLN A 70 8.43 12.05 17.83
C GLN A 70 8.44 10.98 16.73
N ARG A 71 7.98 9.75 17.04
CA ARG A 71 8.03 8.58 16.16
C ARG A 71 6.70 8.27 15.47
N ARG A 72 5.65 9.07 15.74
CA ARG A 72 4.33 8.90 15.16
C ARG A 72 4.18 9.71 13.88
N VAL A 73 3.80 9.02 12.80
CA VAL A 73 3.50 9.64 11.51
C VAL A 73 2.13 9.18 11.07
N MET A 74 1.29 10.12 10.64
CA MET A 74 0.01 9.83 10.00
C MET A 74 0.14 10.18 8.52
N TRP A 75 -0.26 9.27 7.66
CA TRP A 75 -0.32 9.51 6.22
C TRP A 75 -1.78 9.58 5.78
N GLU A 76 -2.15 10.70 5.19
CA GLU A 76 -3.41 10.86 4.47
C GLU A 76 -3.17 10.41 3.03
N VAL A 77 -3.86 9.36 2.60
CA VAL A 77 -3.80 8.84 1.23
C VAL A 77 -5.13 9.05 0.55
N THR A 78 -5.08 9.70 -0.61
CA THR A 78 -6.25 9.99 -1.45
C THR A 78 -6.06 9.31 -2.80
N ASP A 79 -7.12 8.66 -3.28
CA ASP A 79 -7.16 7.96 -4.57
C ASP A 79 -8.21 8.63 -5.45
N ALA A 80 -7.83 9.03 -6.67
CA ALA A 80 -8.74 9.63 -7.63
C ALA A 80 -9.90 8.69 -8.05
N ALA A 81 -9.71 7.37 -7.95
CA ALA A 81 -10.78 6.41 -8.20
C ALA A 81 -11.83 6.38 -7.08
N GLN A 82 -11.50 6.85 -5.87
CA GLN A 82 -12.40 6.85 -4.70
C GLN A 82 -12.37 8.21 -3.98
N PRO A 83 -12.88 9.28 -4.59
CA PRO A 83 -12.76 10.63 -4.05
C PRO A 83 -13.51 10.86 -2.74
N LYS A 84 -14.46 9.98 -2.39
CA LYS A 84 -15.24 10.04 -1.14
C LYS A 84 -14.54 9.39 0.05
N ALA A 85 -13.47 8.64 -0.18
CA ALA A 85 -12.73 7.91 0.84
C ALA A 85 -11.31 8.46 0.97
N VAL A 86 -10.88 8.63 2.23
CA VAL A 86 -9.50 8.98 2.57
C VAL A 86 -8.95 7.84 3.42
N PHE A 87 -7.78 7.32 3.05
CA PHE A 87 -7.13 6.27 3.80
C PHE A 87 -6.11 6.90 4.76
N LEU A 88 -6.27 6.62 6.04
CA LEU A 88 -5.33 7.06 7.07
C LEU A 88 -4.43 5.90 7.47
N LEU A 89 -3.14 6.06 7.28
CA LEU A 89 -2.12 5.11 7.74
C LEU A 89 -1.34 5.74 8.87
N PHE A 90 -1.51 5.20 10.07
CA PHE A 90 -0.74 5.57 11.24
C PHE A 90 0.41 4.60 11.41
N GLU A 91 1.57 5.17 11.65
CA GLU A 91 2.74 4.46 12.09
C GLU A 91 3.16 4.98 13.46
N ASP A 92 3.39 4.05 14.38
CA ASP A 92 4.10 4.30 15.64
C ASP A 92 5.37 3.44 15.67
N ALA A 93 6.51 4.00 15.23
CA ALA A 93 7.77 3.27 15.18
C ALA A 93 8.33 2.88 16.57
N ALA A 94 7.70 3.33 17.67
CA ALA A 94 8.02 2.85 19.02
C ALA A 94 7.34 1.51 19.36
N MET A 95 6.33 1.09 18.59
CA MET A 95 5.58 -0.13 18.83
C MET A 95 6.13 -1.30 18.01
N PRO A 96 6.02 -2.55 18.53
CA PRO A 96 6.44 -3.74 17.81
C PRO A 96 5.56 -4.01 16.59
N THR A 97 6.10 -4.71 15.61
CA THR A 97 5.29 -5.25 14.50
C THR A 97 4.40 -6.39 15.02
N ARG A 98 3.29 -6.68 14.34
CA ARG A 98 2.43 -7.84 14.65
C ARG A 98 3.17 -9.16 14.51
N ALA A 99 4.11 -9.25 13.57
CA ALA A 99 4.97 -10.40 13.44
C ALA A 99 5.82 -10.61 14.71
N GLU A 100 6.45 -9.54 15.22
CA GLU A 100 7.18 -9.56 16.50
C GLU A 100 6.26 -9.94 17.66
N MET A 101 5.10 -9.30 17.77
CA MET A 101 4.14 -9.59 18.83
C MET A 101 3.69 -11.04 18.86
N ARG A 102 3.48 -11.68 17.69
CA ARG A 102 3.17 -13.11 17.62
C ARG A 102 4.33 -13.98 18.02
N ALA A 103 5.54 -13.65 17.58
CA ALA A 103 6.75 -14.38 17.97
C ALA A 103 6.96 -14.35 19.49
N THR A 104 6.60 -13.24 20.15
CA THR A 104 6.73 -13.07 21.60
C THR A 104 5.45 -13.35 22.38
N SER A 105 4.36 -13.78 21.73
CA SER A 105 3.02 -13.93 22.33
C SER A 105 2.57 -12.72 23.17
N SER A 106 2.90 -11.52 22.72
CA SER A 106 2.60 -10.26 23.41
C SER A 106 1.24 -9.72 22.97
N GLU A 107 0.42 -9.30 23.94
CA GLU A 107 -0.84 -8.61 23.68
C GLU A 107 -0.62 -7.08 23.72
N GLY A 108 -1.17 -6.35 22.75
CA GLY A 108 -0.98 -4.89 22.66
C GLY A 108 -1.35 -4.29 21.31
N HIS A 109 -0.89 -3.04 21.10
CA HIS A 109 -1.07 -2.34 19.82
C HIS A 109 0.14 -2.56 18.91
N SER A 110 -0.13 -2.77 17.62
CA SER A 110 0.91 -2.93 16.61
C SER A 110 1.48 -1.60 16.13
N ARG A 111 2.64 -1.63 15.50
CA ARG A 111 3.26 -0.48 14.82
C ARG A 111 2.33 0.24 13.85
N TRP A 112 1.53 -0.52 13.11
CA TRP A 112 0.70 0.03 12.05
C TRP A 112 -0.78 -0.05 12.34
N HIS A 113 -1.47 1.03 11.99
CA HIS A 113 -2.93 1.10 11.99
C HIS A 113 -3.41 1.77 10.71
N ALA A 114 -4.44 1.20 10.07
CA ALA A 114 -4.94 1.66 8.80
C ALA A 114 -6.46 1.82 8.88
N HIS A 115 -6.97 3.01 8.60
CA HIS A 115 -8.39 3.34 8.70
C HIS A 115 -8.90 3.96 7.39
N VAL A 116 -10.18 3.72 7.08
CA VAL A 116 -10.91 4.45 6.03
C VAL A 116 -11.75 5.51 6.73
N VAL A 117 -11.64 6.76 6.29
CA VAL A 117 -12.47 7.87 6.77
C VAL A 117 -13.11 8.62 5.60
N SER A 118 -14.11 9.45 5.91
CA SER A 118 -14.75 10.33 4.94
C SER A 118 -13.79 11.39 4.39
N ALA A 119 -14.06 11.87 3.17
CA ALA A 119 -13.37 13.01 2.54
C ALA A 119 -13.37 14.30 3.39
N GLU A 120 -14.27 14.42 4.36
CA GLU A 120 -14.32 15.55 5.31
C GLU A 120 -13.23 15.51 6.40
N PHE A 121 -12.31 14.54 6.34
CA PHE A 121 -11.25 14.38 7.32
C PHE A 121 -10.43 15.66 7.56
N ALA A 122 -10.13 16.44 6.53
CA ALA A 122 -9.38 17.69 6.69
C ALA A 122 -10.13 18.70 7.56
N THR A 123 -11.46 18.75 7.46
CA THR A 123 -12.32 19.60 8.30
C THR A 123 -12.35 19.09 9.73
N LEU A 124 -12.53 17.77 9.91
CA LEU A 124 -12.49 17.13 11.23
C LEU A 124 -11.16 17.36 11.94
N LEU A 125 -10.04 17.24 11.22
CA LEU A 125 -8.70 17.45 11.77
C LEU A 125 -8.51 18.89 12.24
N ARG A 126 -9.02 19.86 11.48
CA ARG A 126 -8.99 21.28 11.86
C ARG A 126 -9.79 21.56 13.13
N HIS A 127 -10.94 20.92 13.30
CA HIS A 127 -11.76 21.06 14.51
C HIS A 127 -11.21 20.29 15.72
N ALA A 128 -10.54 19.17 15.50
CA ALA A 128 -9.95 18.36 16.56
C ALA A 128 -8.65 18.97 17.13
N ASN A 129 -7.94 19.77 16.33
CA ASN A 129 -6.70 20.40 16.76
C ASN A 129 -6.99 21.51 17.78
N LEU A 130 -6.38 21.40 18.96
CA LEU A 130 -6.43 22.43 19.98
C LEU A 130 -5.75 23.72 19.49
N PRO A 131 -6.23 24.91 19.90
CA PRO A 131 -5.56 26.17 19.61
C PRO A 131 -4.20 26.25 20.29
N GLY A 132 -3.33 27.10 19.75
CA GLY A 132 -2.03 27.41 20.33
C GLY A 132 -2.14 27.98 21.74
N PRO A 133 -1.07 27.88 22.55
CA PRO A 133 -1.00 28.53 23.86
C PRO A 133 -1.32 30.02 23.79
N LEU A 134 -1.84 30.58 24.88
CA LEU A 134 -2.12 32.01 25.00
C LEU A 134 -0.88 32.84 24.66
N GLY A 135 -1.05 33.89 23.84
CA GLY A 135 0.04 34.73 23.35
C GLY A 135 0.70 34.27 22.05
N THR A 136 0.32 33.10 21.51
CA THR A 136 0.79 32.68 20.18
C THR A 136 -0.01 33.36 19.03
N PRO A 137 0.60 33.54 17.84
CA PRO A 137 -0.09 34.11 16.69
C PRO A 137 -1.37 33.33 16.35
N ALA A 138 -2.39 34.04 15.86
CA ALA A 138 -3.63 33.41 15.38
C ALA A 138 -3.31 32.33 14.32
N GLY A 139 -3.90 31.13 14.48
CA GLY A 139 -3.63 29.98 13.62
C GLY A 139 -2.46 29.09 14.07
N THR A 140 -1.78 29.44 15.17
CA THR A 140 -0.82 28.53 15.82
C THR A 140 -1.57 27.33 16.36
N LEU A 141 -1.12 26.13 15.99
CA LEU A 141 -1.69 24.87 16.47
C LEU A 141 -1.12 24.52 17.85
N GLY A 142 -1.97 24.00 18.73
CA GLY A 142 -1.60 23.62 20.09
C GLY A 142 -0.77 22.33 20.16
N PRO A 143 -0.17 22.04 21.31
CA PRO A 143 0.56 20.79 21.54
C PRO A 143 -0.33 19.57 21.26
N GLY A 144 0.20 18.59 20.53
CA GLY A 144 -0.55 17.38 20.16
C GLY A 144 -1.44 17.51 18.93
N ALA A 145 -1.61 18.71 18.36
CA ALA A 145 -2.30 18.90 17.09
C ALA A 145 -1.55 18.22 15.93
N TRP A 146 -2.27 17.67 14.96
CA TRP A 146 -1.65 17.12 13.75
C TRP A 146 -1.47 18.22 12.71
N MET A 147 -0.24 18.35 12.20
CA MET A 147 0.09 19.29 11.14
C MET A 147 0.81 18.60 9.99
N GLN A 148 0.50 19.02 8.76
CA GLN A 148 1.18 18.50 7.57
C GLN A 148 2.66 18.89 7.64
N ARG A 149 3.55 17.90 7.67
CA ARG A 149 5.01 18.08 7.70
C ARG A 149 5.69 17.00 6.89
N GLY A 150 6.47 17.43 5.90
CA GLY A 150 7.19 16.56 4.97
C GLY A 150 6.78 16.84 3.53
N ALA A 151 7.51 16.23 2.59
CA ALA A 151 7.19 16.33 1.18
C ALA A 151 5.94 15.48 0.88
N ASN A 152 5.02 16.02 0.07
CA ASN A 152 3.93 15.22 -0.46
C ASN A 152 4.49 14.23 -1.49
N ILE A 153 3.91 13.05 -1.56
CA ILE A 153 4.21 12.08 -2.61
C ILE A 153 2.96 11.92 -3.45
N ALA A 154 3.09 11.96 -4.77
CA ALA A 154 1.99 11.77 -5.69
C ALA A 154 2.36 10.76 -6.75
N PHE A 155 1.40 9.93 -7.12
CA PHE A 155 1.46 9.10 -8.31
C PHE A 155 0.64 9.79 -9.39
N ASP A 156 1.23 9.98 -10.56
CA ASP A 156 0.52 10.47 -11.74
C ASP A 156 0.81 9.56 -12.92
N GLY A 157 -0.24 8.90 -13.41
CA GLY A 157 -0.12 7.81 -14.35
C GLY A 157 -1.40 7.50 -15.11
N LEU A 158 -1.37 6.35 -15.77
CA LEU A 158 -2.44 5.85 -16.62
C LEU A 158 -2.74 4.39 -16.26
N SER A 159 -4.02 4.04 -16.31
CA SER A 159 -4.49 2.65 -16.20
C SER A 159 -4.87 2.11 -17.57
N PHE A 160 -4.60 0.82 -17.78
CA PHE A 160 -4.86 0.09 -19.01
C PHE A 160 -5.54 -1.24 -18.69
N ARG A 161 -6.57 -1.60 -19.45
CA ARG A 161 -7.21 -2.91 -19.44
C ARG A 161 -6.64 -3.74 -20.58
N ILE A 162 -6.18 -4.93 -20.27
CA ILE A 162 -5.53 -5.86 -21.20
C ILE A 162 -6.28 -7.19 -21.12
N ARG A 163 -6.68 -7.72 -22.27
CA ARG A 163 -7.24 -9.08 -22.37
C ARG A 163 -6.11 -10.02 -22.74
N LEU A 164 -5.86 -11.01 -21.90
CA LEU A 164 -4.83 -12.01 -22.14
C LEU A 164 -5.26 -12.93 -23.29
N GLY A 165 -4.46 -12.94 -24.35
CA GLY A 165 -4.66 -13.83 -25.49
C GLY A 165 -4.34 -15.28 -25.14
N GLN A 166 -4.83 -16.22 -25.96
CA GLN A 166 -4.66 -17.67 -25.75
C GLN A 166 -3.19 -18.09 -25.63
N ALA A 167 -2.27 -17.47 -26.38
CA ALA A 167 -0.83 -17.74 -26.29
C ALA A 167 -0.22 -17.29 -24.95
N GLN A 168 -0.62 -16.11 -24.45
CA GLN A 168 -0.13 -15.59 -23.16
C GLN A 168 -0.71 -16.38 -21.99
N ALA A 169 -2.01 -16.71 -22.06
CA ALA A 169 -2.67 -17.57 -21.08
C ALA A 169 -2.00 -18.96 -21.01
N SER A 170 -1.68 -19.55 -22.16
CA SER A 170 -0.97 -20.84 -22.22
C SER A 170 0.44 -20.79 -21.64
N LEU A 171 1.19 -19.71 -21.88
CA LEU A 171 2.54 -19.53 -21.32
C LEU A 171 2.54 -19.33 -19.79
N LEU A 172 1.47 -18.74 -19.27
CA LEU A 172 1.31 -18.43 -17.85
C LEU A 172 0.54 -19.51 -17.09
N GLY A 173 0.07 -20.55 -17.78
CA GLY A 173 -0.74 -21.62 -17.20
C GLY A 173 -2.10 -21.14 -16.70
N THR A 174 -2.65 -20.09 -17.30
CA THR A 174 -3.93 -19.49 -16.90
C THR A 174 -5.02 -19.72 -17.96
N ALA A 175 -6.28 -19.57 -17.58
CA ALA A 175 -7.40 -19.75 -18.51
C ALA A 175 -7.40 -18.66 -19.61
N PRO A 176 -7.86 -18.97 -20.83
CA PRO A 176 -8.00 -17.97 -21.90
C PRO A 176 -9.05 -16.90 -21.52
N GLU A 177 -8.94 -15.72 -22.15
CA GLU A 177 -9.86 -14.57 -22.00
C GLU A 177 -9.89 -13.86 -20.63
N GLN A 178 -8.80 -13.99 -19.89
CA GLN A 178 -8.68 -13.30 -18.61
C GLN A 178 -8.29 -11.84 -18.76
N GLU A 179 -8.79 -11.01 -17.86
CA GLU A 179 -8.57 -9.57 -17.90
C GLU A 179 -7.59 -9.12 -16.82
N VAL A 180 -6.66 -8.27 -17.23
CA VAL A 180 -5.65 -7.65 -16.38
C VAL A 180 -5.78 -6.14 -16.48
N VAL A 181 -5.67 -5.47 -15.34
CA VAL A 181 -5.55 -4.02 -15.27
C VAL A 181 -4.12 -3.68 -14.90
N LEU A 182 -3.41 -3.00 -15.79
CA LEU A 182 -2.07 -2.49 -15.53
C LEU A 182 -2.12 -0.98 -15.38
N SER A 183 -1.67 -0.47 -14.24
CA SER A 183 -1.55 0.97 -14.00
C SER A 183 -0.09 1.33 -13.84
N ILE A 184 0.38 2.34 -14.56
CA ILE A 184 1.77 2.80 -14.50
C ILE A 184 1.78 4.31 -14.35
N GLY A 185 2.63 4.82 -13.47
CA GLY A 185 2.72 6.25 -13.20
C GLY A 185 4.07 6.69 -12.69
N ASN A 186 4.31 8.00 -12.79
CA ASN A 186 5.47 8.66 -12.22
C ASN A 186 5.26 8.85 -10.71
N VAL A 187 6.32 8.66 -9.93
CA VAL A 187 6.37 8.98 -8.50
C VAL A 187 6.96 10.37 -8.35
N ILE A 188 6.14 11.31 -7.91
CA ILE A 188 6.48 12.73 -7.74
C ILE A 188 6.61 13.01 -6.24
N VAL A 189 7.71 13.64 -5.82
CA VAL A 189 7.98 14.02 -4.43
C VAL A 189 8.13 15.53 -4.32
N GLY A 190 7.44 16.14 -3.35
CA GLY A 190 7.54 17.57 -3.06
C GLY A 190 6.71 18.41 -4.04
N ALA A 191 7.34 19.43 -4.62
CA ALA A 191 6.68 20.33 -5.58
C ALA A 191 6.45 19.63 -6.92
N ASP A 192 7.51 19.14 -7.59
CA ASP A 192 7.41 18.48 -8.90
C ASP A 192 8.59 17.53 -9.21
N ARG A 193 9.30 17.02 -8.17
CA ARG A 193 10.48 16.17 -8.41
C ARG A 193 10.06 14.73 -8.72
N VAL A 194 10.23 14.29 -9.97
CA VAL A 194 10.01 12.90 -10.38
C VAL A 194 11.17 12.01 -9.91
N VAL A 195 10.86 10.93 -9.19
CA VAL A 195 11.82 9.97 -8.59
C VAL A 195 11.61 8.56 -9.15
N GLY A 196 11.35 8.48 -10.45
CA GLY A 196 11.06 7.23 -11.16
C GLY A 196 9.57 6.93 -11.26
N GLY A 197 9.24 5.67 -11.52
CA GLY A 197 7.87 5.21 -11.76
C GLY A 197 7.46 4.01 -10.92
N ILE A 198 6.16 3.77 -10.88
CA ILE A 198 5.56 2.65 -10.16
C ILE A 198 4.55 1.99 -11.07
N VAL A 199 4.49 0.66 -11.03
CA VAL A 199 3.52 -0.13 -11.77
C VAL A 199 2.69 -0.95 -10.80
N GLU A 200 1.38 -0.93 -10.97
CA GLU A 200 0.39 -1.76 -10.29
C GLU A 200 -0.23 -2.69 -11.34
N ILE A 201 -0.32 -3.98 -11.03
CA ILE A 201 -1.01 -4.97 -11.84
C ILE A 201 -2.12 -5.60 -11.02
N GLN A 202 -3.35 -5.57 -11.54
CA GLN A 202 -4.50 -6.26 -10.97
C GLN A 202 -4.95 -7.34 -11.93
N TYR A 203 -5.14 -8.54 -11.41
CA TYR A 203 -5.62 -9.68 -12.17
C TYR A 203 -7.06 -9.99 -11.76
N LEU A 204 -8.02 -9.70 -12.64
CA LEU A 204 -9.47 -9.65 -12.34
C LEU A 204 -10.19 -11.00 -12.13
N PRO A 205 -9.70 -12.16 -12.63
CA PRO A 205 -10.34 -13.45 -12.35
C PRO A 205 -9.98 -14.09 -11.00
N LEU A 206 -8.85 -13.74 -10.38
CA LEU A 206 -8.39 -14.43 -9.16
C LEU A 206 -8.83 -13.71 -7.88
N THR A 207 -9.39 -14.49 -6.97
CA THR A 207 -9.77 -14.03 -5.63
C THR A 207 -8.62 -14.20 -4.63
N ARG A 208 -7.71 -15.15 -4.88
CA ARG A 208 -6.55 -15.46 -4.04
C ARG A 208 -5.38 -15.91 -4.91
N LEU A 209 -4.18 -15.45 -4.57
CA LEU A 209 -2.91 -15.94 -5.12
C LEU A 209 -2.01 -16.28 -3.95
N SER A 210 -1.18 -17.33 -4.09
CA SER A 210 -0.11 -17.56 -3.13
C SER A 210 0.83 -16.34 -3.12
N PRO A 211 1.25 -15.85 -1.93
CA PRO A 211 2.25 -14.78 -1.81
C PRO A 211 3.60 -15.12 -2.45
N SER A 212 3.90 -16.42 -2.61
CA SER A 212 5.08 -16.94 -3.29
C SER A 212 4.89 -17.12 -4.80
N SER A 213 3.70 -16.85 -5.33
CA SER A 213 3.42 -17.01 -6.75
C SER A 213 4.15 -15.97 -7.58
N SER A 214 4.81 -16.42 -8.63
CA SER A 214 5.47 -15.58 -9.62
C SER A 214 4.50 -15.02 -10.68
N LEU A 215 3.22 -15.42 -10.69
CA LEU A 215 2.28 -15.10 -11.77
C LEU A 215 2.23 -13.61 -12.12
N LEU A 216 2.03 -12.74 -11.12
CA LEU A 216 1.94 -11.30 -11.33
C LEU A 216 3.27 -10.69 -11.78
N GLY A 217 4.39 -11.23 -11.29
CA GLY A 217 5.72 -10.83 -11.77
C GLY A 217 5.94 -11.25 -13.23
N SER A 218 5.59 -12.48 -13.59
CA SER A 218 5.68 -12.98 -14.97
C SER A 218 4.78 -12.21 -15.92
N LEU A 219 3.59 -11.80 -15.46
CA LEU A 219 2.71 -10.92 -16.21
C LEU A 219 3.32 -9.54 -16.43
N LEU A 220 3.96 -8.93 -15.42
CA LEU A 220 4.68 -7.67 -15.62
C LEU A 220 5.81 -7.82 -16.64
N VAL A 221 6.58 -8.91 -16.57
CA VAL A 221 7.65 -9.20 -17.54
C VAL A 221 7.08 -9.37 -18.96
N ALA A 222 5.93 -10.01 -19.11
CA ALA A 222 5.31 -10.26 -20.40
C ALA A 222 4.62 -9.03 -21.01
N LEU A 223 4.15 -8.09 -20.19
CA LEU A 223 3.37 -6.93 -20.63
C LEU A 223 4.20 -5.63 -20.75
N LEU A 224 5.27 -5.49 -19.96
CA LEU A 224 6.08 -4.28 -19.99
C LEU A 224 7.07 -4.30 -21.16
N PRO A 225 7.42 -3.11 -21.69
CA PRO A 225 8.49 -3.02 -22.68
C PRO A 225 9.78 -3.70 -22.19
N PRO A 226 10.49 -4.43 -23.06
CA PRO A 226 11.64 -5.25 -22.66
C PRO A 226 12.79 -4.43 -22.08
N ASN A 227 12.89 -3.14 -22.40
CA ASN A 227 13.87 -2.23 -21.84
C ASN A 227 13.55 -1.80 -20.39
N LEU A 228 12.30 -1.96 -19.92
CA LEU A 228 11.90 -1.61 -18.56
C LEU A 228 11.96 -2.80 -17.59
N VAL A 229 11.86 -4.03 -18.11
CA VAL A 229 11.89 -5.25 -17.27
C VAL A 229 13.13 -5.33 -16.37
N PRO A 230 14.36 -5.06 -16.85
CA PRO A 230 15.56 -5.11 -15.99
C PRO A 230 15.61 -4.00 -14.93
N LEU A 231 14.77 -2.97 -15.07
CA LEU A 231 14.72 -1.80 -14.18
C LEU A 231 13.69 -1.98 -13.05
N LEU A 232 12.95 -3.08 -13.05
CA LEU A 232 11.97 -3.40 -12.01
C LEU A 232 12.68 -3.73 -10.70
N THR A 233 12.44 -2.93 -9.67
CA THR A 233 12.83 -3.27 -8.30
C THR A 233 11.68 -4.03 -7.62
N PRO A 234 11.95 -5.25 -7.11
CA PRO A 234 10.95 -6.05 -6.43
C PRO A 234 10.53 -5.42 -5.10
N VAL A 235 9.37 -5.82 -4.60
CA VAL A 235 8.85 -5.40 -3.30
C VAL A 235 9.80 -5.85 -2.17
N PRO A 236 10.03 -5.02 -1.12
CA PRO A 236 10.94 -5.36 -0.03
C PRO A 236 10.56 -6.67 0.68
N ALA A 237 11.53 -7.56 0.84
CA ALA A 237 11.38 -8.81 1.58
C ALA A 237 11.71 -8.64 3.08
N PRO A 238 11.08 -9.40 3.98
CA PRO A 238 11.47 -9.43 5.38
C PRO A 238 12.88 -10.03 5.53
N ALA A 239 13.66 -9.51 6.49
CA ALA A 239 15.06 -9.89 6.73
C ALA A 239 15.29 -11.39 7.03
N HIS A 240 14.24 -12.13 7.38
CA HIS A 240 14.31 -13.57 7.66
C HIS A 240 14.06 -14.47 6.44
N GLU A 241 13.65 -13.92 5.30
CA GLU A 241 13.56 -14.69 4.05
C GLU A 241 14.91 -14.59 3.31
N LEU A 242 15.72 -15.64 3.44
CA LEU A 242 16.90 -15.85 2.59
C LEU A 242 16.44 -16.07 1.14
N ILE A 243 16.39 -15.00 0.35
CA ILE A 243 16.08 -15.10 -1.08
C ILE A 243 17.37 -15.42 -1.83
N LEU A 244 17.41 -16.59 -2.46
CA LEU A 244 18.40 -16.91 -3.50
C LEU A 244 18.27 -15.87 -4.64
N PRO A 245 19.34 -15.20 -5.07
CA PRO A 245 19.29 -14.12 -6.06
C PRO A 245 19.01 -14.58 -7.51
N SER A 246 18.31 -15.70 -7.72
CA SER A 246 18.20 -16.37 -9.03
C SER A 246 16.83 -16.30 -9.70
N SER A 247 15.82 -15.64 -9.11
CA SER A 247 14.52 -15.48 -9.80
C SER A 247 14.57 -14.30 -10.77
N VAL A 248 14.51 -14.60 -12.07
CA VAL A 248 14.32 -13.62 -13.16
C VAL A 248 12.98 -12.87 -13.03
N VAL A 249 12.06 -13.39 -12.22
CA VAL A 249 10.73 -12.81 -12.02
C VAL A 249 10.70 -11.92 -10.77
N PRO A 250 10.32 -10.64 -10.87
CA PRO A 250 10.27 -9.73 -9.73
C PRO A 250 9.14 -10.12 -8.78
N ARG A 251 9.42 -10.06 -7.47
CA ARG A 251 8.39 -10.16 -6.43
C ARG A 251 7.52 -8.91 -6.47
N THR A 252 6.22 -9.09 -6.66
CA THR A 252 5.24 -8.01 -6.79
C THR A 252 4.29 -7.89 -5.59
N MET A 253 4.36 -8.82 -4.64
CA MET A 253 3.51 -8.85 -3.45
C MET A 253 4.36 -8.78 -2.17
N LEU A 254 3.86 -8.05 -1.16
CA LEU A 254 4.44 -8.06 0.18
C LEU A 254 4.35 -9.46 0.80
N ALA A 255 5.21 -9.74 1.77
CA ALA A 255 5.11 -10.96 2.57
C ALA A 255 3.79 -10.97 3.36
N PRO A 256 3.20 -12.17 3.62
CA PRO A 256 1.99 -12.28 4.44
C PRO A 256 2.13 -11.59 5.80
N SER A 257 3.29 -11.74 6.45
CA SER A 257 3.60 -11.10 7.73
C SER A 257 3.54 -9.57 7.69
N GLN A 258 3.89 -8.96 6.55
CA GLN A 258 3.79 -7.52 6.35
C GLN A 258 2.36 -7.08 6.04
N LEU A 259 1.61 -7.86 5.24
CA LEU A 259 0.21 -7.57 4.95
C LEU A 259 -0.69 -7.68 6.18
N GLU A 260 -0.33 -8.56 7.10
CA GLU A 260 -1.01 -8.72 8.38
C GLU A 260 -1.01 -7.46 9.24
N GLU A 261 -0.11 -6.50 9.03
CA GLU A 261 -0.12 -5.19 9.70
C GLU A 261 -1.35 -4.34 9.35
N VAL A 262 -1.94 -4.55 8.18
CA VAL A 262 -3.04 -3.73 7.64
C VAL A 262 -4.41 -4.36 7.86
N VAL A 263 -4.45 -5.67 8.11
CA VAL A 263 -5.67 -6.43 8.38
C VAL A 263 -6.09 -6.16 9.83
N PRO A 264 -7.24 -5.54 10.14
CA PRO A 264 -7.61 -5.27 11.53
C PRO A 264 -7.57 -6.56 12.37
N ALA A 265 -6.82 -6.58 13.48
CA ALA A 265 -6.79 -7.73 14.39
C ALA A 265 -8.17 -8.00 15.03
N SER A 266 -9.06 -7.01 14.99
CA SER A 266 -10.42 -7.03 15.56
C SER A 266 -11.45 -7.76 14.71
N THR A 267 -11.18 -8.08 13.44
CA THR A 267 -12.03 -9.01 12.67
C THR A 267 -11.59 -10.43 13.00
N SER A 268 -12.02 -10.92 14.17
CA SER A 268 -11.82 -12.31 14.65
C SER A 268 -12.21 -13.37 13.60
N GLU A 269 -13.12 -13.02 12.69
CA GLU A 269 -13.59 -13.87 11.60
C GLU A 269 -12.51 -14.23 10.57
N TRP A 270 -11.53 -13.35 10.28
CA TRP A 270 -10.41 -13.69 9.38
C TRP A 270 -9.47 -14.74 10.00
N ARG A 271 -9.20 -14.61 11.31
CA ARG A 271 -8.36 -15.55 12.06
C ARG A 271 -9.04 -16.92 12.22
N ASN A 272 -10.37 -16.93 12.34
CA ASN A 272 -11.17 -18.15 12.41
C ASN A 272 -11.35 -18.82 11.03
N ALA A 273 -11.45 -18.05 9.94
CA ALA A 273 -11.58 -18.56 8.58
C ALA A 273 -10.32 -19.30 8.07
N SER A 274 -9.14 -18.96 8.59
CA SER A 274 -7.89 -19.68 8.29
C SER A 274 -7.67 -20.92 9.17
N GLN A 275 -8.29 -20.99 10.35
CA GLN A 275 -8.22 -22.15 11.26
C GLN A 275 -9.32 -23.19 10.99
N GLY A 276 -10.44 -22.81 10.38
CA GLY A 276 -11.60 -23.69 10.16
C GLY A 276 -11.70 -24.39 8.80
N ARG A 277 -10.82 -24.11 7.82
CA ARG A 277 -10.80 -24.88 6.56
C ARG A 277 -9.95 -26.12 6.72
N GLN A 278 -10.58 -27.27 6.98
CA GLN A 278 -9.99 -28.54 6.60
C GLN A 278 -9.60 -28.44 5.12
N ALA A 279 -8.32 -28.71 4.83
CA ALA A 279 -7.84 -28.78 3.46
C ALA A 279 -8.77 -29.71 2.67
N PRO A 280 -9.16 -29.37 1.43
CA PRO A 280 -9.85 -30.35 0.59
C PRO A 280 -8.98 -31.60 0.57
N GLN A 281 -9.57 -32.75 0.88
CA GLN A 281 -8.87 -34.04 0.97
C GLN A 281 -8.25 -34.48 -0.36
N ASN A 282 -8.40 -33.67 -1.42
CA ASN A 282 -7.82 -33.88 -2.73
C ASN A 282 -7.18 -32.57 -3.24
N PRO A 283 -5.84 -32.50 -3.39
CA PRO A 283 -5.12 -31.28 -3.77
C PRO A 283 -5.33 -30.83 -5.24
N GLU A 284 -6.09 -31.57 -6.05
CA GLU A 284 -6.32 -31.26 -7.48
C GLU A 284 -7.76 -30.88 -7.86
N ALA A 285 -8.71 -30.83 -6.93
CA ALA A 285 -10.10 -30.49 -7.27
C ALA A 285 -10.42 -29.02 -6.96
N PHE A 286 -10.67 -28.22 -8.00
CA PHE A 286 -11.32 -26.91 -7.88
C PHE A 286 -12.82 -27.11 -7.56
N PRO A 287 -13.41 -26.30 -6.65
CA PRO A 287 -14.84 -26.38 -6.39
C PRO A 287 -15.66 -25.96 -7.63
N PRO A 288 -16.82 -26.58 -7.87
CA PRO A 288 -17.60 -26.38 -9.09
C PRO A 288 -18.19 -24.96 -9.17
N TRP A 289 -18.31 -24.50 -10.41
CA TRP A 289 -19.00 -23.26 -10.80
C TRP A 289 -20.53 -23.50 -10.77
N ASP A 290 -21.26 -22.54 -10.20
CA ASP A 290 -22.73 -22.38 -10.21
C ASP A 290 -23.49 -23.30 -9.23
N ASP A 291 -24.52 -22.90 -8.48
CA ASP A 291 -25.50 -21.80 -8.49
C ASP A 291 -25.90 -21.46 -7.03
N GLU A 292 -26.31 -20.21 -6.70
CA GLU A 292 -27.38 -19.82 -5.75
C GLU A 292 -27.25 -18.38 -5.18
N PRO A 293 -28.37 -17.70 -4.83
CA PRO A 293 -28.54 -16.26 -4.66
C PRO A 293 -28.10 -15.70 -3.29
N ASN A 294 -27.28 -16.45 -2.55
CA ASN A 294 -26.72 -16.04 -1.25
C ASN A 294 -25.25 -15.67 -1.38
N TYR A 295 -24.99 -14.50 -1.99
CA TYR A 295 -23.70 -13.83 -1.90
C TYR A 295 -23.39 -13.55 -0.42
N THR A 296 -22.53 -14.37 0.16
CA THR A 296 -21.99 -14.16 1.51
C THR A 296 -20.77 -13.25 1.41
N PRO A 297 -20.78 -12.08 2.08
CA PRO A 297 -19.77 -11.07 1.90
C PRO A 297 -18.41 -11.53 2.43
N ASP A 298 -17.39 -10.95 1.81
CA ASP A 298 -15.98 -11.20 2.05
C ASP A 298 -15.58 -10.88 3.49
N VAL A 299 -15.44 -11.94 4.30
CA VAL A 299 -15.01 -11.96 5.71
C VAL A 299 -13.70 -11.22 5.97
N VAL A 300 -12.92 -10.94 4.92
CA VAL A 300 -11.61 -10.31 5.00
C VAL A 300 -11.62 -8.91 4.37
N GLY A 301 -12.75 -8.42 3.86
CA GLY A 301 -12.84 -7.12 3.20
C GLY A 301 -11.85 -6.98 2.04
N TRP A 302 -11.89 -7.86 1.04
CA TRP A 302 -11.21 -7.66 -0.25
C TRP A 302 -12.16 -7.08 -1.31
N THR A 303 -13.30 -6.53 -0.91
CA THR A 303 -14.25 -5.88 -1.81
C THR A 303 -14.37 -4.38 -1.51
N GLY A 304 -14.75 -3.60 -2.53
CA GLY A 304 -14.99 -2.16 -2.39
C GLY A 304 -13.72 -1.33 -2.15
N VAL A 305 -13.70 -0.61 -1.02
CA VAL A 305 -12.69 0.41 -0.68
C VAL A 305 -11.45 -0.21 0.00
N GLU A 306 -11.60 -1.40 0.56
CA GLU A 306 -10.57 -2.07 1.34
C GLU A 306 -9.32 -2.53 0.55
N PRO A 307 -9.43 -3.04 -0.70
CA PRO A 307 -8.25 -3.32 -1.52
C PRO A 307 -7.38 -2.09 -1.75
N ARG A 308 -8.00 -0.93 -1.98
CA ARG A 308 -7.29 0.35 -2.16
C ARG A 308 -6.64 0.82 -0.86
N ARG A 309 -7.29 0.63 0.29
CA ARG A 309 -6.67 0.86 1.62
C ARG A 309 -5.39 0.04 1.80
N ARG A 310 -5.41 -1.23 1.40
CA ARG A 310 -4.23 -2.12 1.49
C ARG A 310 -3.13 -1.70 0.54
N MET A 311 -3.49 -1.37 -0.70
CA MET A 311 -2.51 -0.90 -1.67
C MET A 311 -1.84 0.40 -1.20
N ALA A 312 -2.57 1.31 -0.55
CA ALA A 312 -1.99 2.50 0.07
C ALA A 312 -0.85 2.15 1.06
N PHE A 313 -1.05 1.14 1.91
CA PHE A 313 0.02 0.65 2.80
C PHE A 313 1.19 0.01 2.04
N VAL A 314 0.89 -0.80 1.02
CA VAL A 314 1.91 -1.46 0.19
C VAL A 314 2.81 -0.41 -0.46
N TYR A 315 2.22 0.60 -1.07
CA TYR A 315 2.96 1.71 -1.68
C TYR A 315 3.83 2.43 -0.67
N LEU A 316 3.30 2.74 0.51
CA LEU A 316 4.06 3.44 1.54
C LEU A 316 5.25 2.63 2.04
N THR A 317 5.08 1.31 2.19
CA THR A 317 6.16 0.40 2.60
C THR A 317 7.26 0.35 1.54
N MET A 318 6.90 0.31 0.25
CA MET A 318 7.86 0.37 -0.84
C MET A 318 8.61 1.71 -0.89
N LEU A 319 7.88 2.84 -0.82
CA LEU A 319 8.47 4.18 -0.84
C LEU A 319 9.44 4.39 0.33
N ARG A 320 9.12 3.83 1.50
CA ARG A 320 10.00 3.89 2.66
C ARG A 320 11.28 3.10 2.49
N ALA A 321 11.21 1.91 1.90
CA ALA A 321 12.41 1.10 1.67
C ALA A 321 13.43 1.82 0.77
N GLU A 322 12.96 2.74 -0.08
CA GLU A 322 13.79 3.60 -0.92
C GLU A 322 14.16 4.95 -0.26
N GLY A 323 13.73 5.20 0.98
CA GLY A 323 13.97 6.46 1.70
C GLY A 323 13.16 7.64 1.18
N LEU A 324 12.06 7.39 0.46
CA LEU A 324 11.18 8.43 -0.10
C LEU A 324 10.05 8.84 0.86
N ALA A 325 9.70 7.99 1.83
CA ALA A 325 8.62 8.18 2.80
C ALA A 325 9.07 7.96 4.24
#